data_AF-A0A089I8Y8-F1
#
_entry.id   AF-A0A089I8Y8-F1
#
_cell.length_a   1.000
_cell.length_b   1.000
_cell.length_c   1.000
_cell.angle_alpha   90.00
_cell.angle_beta   90.00
_cell.angle_gamma   90.00
#
_symmetry.space_group_name_H-M   'P 1'
#
loop_
_entity.id
_entity.type
_entity.pdbx_description
1 polymer ?
#
loop_
_entity_poly.entity_id
_entity_poly.type
_entity_poly.pdbx_seq_one_letter_code
_entity_poly.pdbx_strand_id
1 'polypeptide(L)'
;MNWKESYADTCAELQMMKLREFELRKQWEAAQKAMVEGKLPSSIYCHIDLVKGLELYNIAADKLNECVDEVQRLEGIKRQYESYMDQFTGLDNVILSKRAQGYSLKEIAAHTGHSYGYIRNRMAQHDKVVTTSAKAS
;
A
#
# COMPACT_ATOMS: atom_id res chain seq x y z
N MET A 1 0.55 8.29 -20.35
CA MET A 1 0.48 8.03 -18.90
C MET A 1 1.26 6.75 -18.61
N ASN A 2 2.26 6.79 -17.74
CA ASN A 2 3.14 5.65 -17.47
C ASN A 2 2.53 4.78 -16.35
N TRP A 3 2.05 3.57 -16.70
CA TRP A 3 1.38 2.68 -15.74
C TRP A 3 2.26 2.34 -14.52
N LYS A 4 3.59 2.35 -14.69
CA LYS A 4 4.55 2.06 -13.62
C LYS A 4 4.53 3.12 -12.54
N GLU A 5 4.49 4.39 -12.95
CA GLU A 5 4.41 5.54 -12.05
C GLU A 5 3.07 5.52 -11.32
N SER A 6 1.96 5.39 -12.06
CA SER A 6 0.63 5.36 -11.43
C SER A 6 0.44 4.21 -10.44
N TYR A 7 0.98 3.03 -10.74
CA TYR A 7 0.94 1.90 -9.80
C TYR A 7 1.84 2.12 -8.58
N ALA A 8 3.04 2.67 -8.78
CA ALA A 8 3.96 2.99 -7.69
C ALA A 8 3.36 4.05 -6.75
N ASP A 9 2.75 5.10 -7.32
CA ASP A 9 2.05 6.14 -6.57
C ASP A 9 0.90 5.56 -5.75
N THR A 10 0.07 4.70 -6.37
CA THR A 10 -1.03 4.00 -5.67
C THR A 10 -0.51 3.14 -4.52
N CYS A 11 0.61 2.44 -4.70
CA CYS A 11 1.20 1.62 -3.65
C CYS A 11 1.77 2.47 -2.51
N ALA A 12 2.40 3.60 -2.83
CA ALA A 12 2.92 4.54 -1.83
C ALA A 12 1.77 5.17 -1.03
N GLU A 13 0.71 5.60 -1.71
CA GLU A 13 -0.51 6.13 -1.08
C GLU A 13 -1.15 5.09 -0.15
N LEU A 14 -1.31 3.86 -0.62
CA LEU A 14 -1.83 2.76 0.20
C LEU A 14 -0.98 2.51 1.46
N GLN A 15 0.35 2.58 1.35
CA GLN A 15 1.23 2.42 2.51
C GLN A 15 1.03 3.54 3.53
N MET A 16 0.94 4.79 3.08
CA MET A 16 0.68 5.93 3.95
C MET A 16 -0.68 5.81 4.64
N MET A 17 -1.71 5.41 3.90
CA MET A 17 -3.06 5.22 4.43
C MET A 17 -3.13 4.07 5.45
N LYS A 18 -2.42 2.96 5.23
CA LYS A 18 -2.32 1.88 6.22
C LYS A 18 -1.62 2.29 7.50
N LEU A 19 -0.56 3.11 7.40
CA LEU A 19 0.09 3.69 8.58
C LEU A 19 -0.89 4.60 9.33
N ARG A 20 -1.66 5.41 8.60
CA ARG A 20 -2.67 6.29 9.19
C ARG A 20 -3.80 5.51 9.87
N GLU A 21 -4.27 4.43 9.24
CA GLU A 21 -5.27 3.52 9.80
C GLU A 21 -4.78 2.94 11.13
N PHE A 22 -3.53 2.50 11.19
CA PHE A 22 -2.92 1.98 12.41
C PHE A 22 -2.88 3.02 13.55
N GLU A 23 -2.56 4.28 13.25
CA GLU A 23 -2.61 5.37 14.24
C GLU A 23 -4.03 5.64 14.73
N LEU A 24 -5.00 5.74 13.81
CA LEU A 24 -6.40 6.01 14.14
C LEU A 24 -7.02 4.87 14.96
N ARG A 25 -6.65 3.62 14.66
CA ARG A 25 -7.07 2.45 15.42
C ARG A 25 -6.59 2.54 16.87
N LYS A 26 -5.34 2.93 17.11
CA LYS A 26 -4.83 3.17 18.47
C LYS A 26 -5.58 4.29 19.19
N GLN A 27 -5.93 5.36 18.48
CA GLN A 27 -6.71 6.47 19.05
C GLN A 27 -8.11 6.01 19.45
N TRP A 28 -8.75 5.22 18.60
CA TRP A 28 -10.06 4.64 18.87
C TRP A 28 -10.01 3.66 20.06
N GLU A 29 -9.01 2.78 20.14
CA GLU A 29 -8.80 1.88 21.28
C GLU A 29 -8.59 2.66 22.59
N ALA A 30 -7.83 3.77 22.55
CA ALA A 30 -7.64 4.63 23.70
C ALA A 30 -8.95 5.32 24.14
N ALA A 31 -9.75 5.80 23.18
CA ALA A 31 -11.05 6.41 23.46
C ALA A 31 -12.04 5.39 24.03
N GLN A 32 -12.09 4.18 23.47
CA GLN A 32 -12.90 3.08 23.97
C GLN A 32 -12.51 2.73 25.41
N LYS A 33 -11.21 2.61 25.69
CA LYS A 33 -10.71 2.35 27.04
C LYS A 33 -11.10 3.45 28.02
N ALA A 34 -10.97 4.72 27.62
CA ALA A 34 -11.37 5.85 28.46
C ALA A 34 -12.88 5.86 28.75
N MET A 35 -13.71 5.48 27.78
CA MET A 35 -15.17 5.35 27.95
C MET A 35 -15.52 4.21 28.93
N VAL A 36 -14.89 3.04 28.80
CA VAL A 36 -15.21 1.85 29.62
C VAL A 36 -14.64 1.96 31.04
N GLU A 37 -13.40 2.43 31.18
CA GLU A 37 -12.68 2.43 32.46
C GLU A 37 -12.75 3.78 33.20
N GLY A 38 -13.19 4.85 32.53
CA GLY A 38 -13.18 6.21 33.10
C GLY A 38 -11.78 6.75 33.39
N LYS A 39 -10.74 6.21 32.75
CA LYS A 39 -9.33 6.56 32.98
C LYS A 39 -8.66 6.96 31.66
N LEU A 40 -7.99 8.11 31.63
CA LEU A 40 -7.09 8.44 30.52
C LEU A 40 -5.73 7.72 30.66
N PRO A 41 -4.98 7.53 29.56
CA PRO A 41 -3.65 6.93 29.58
C PRO A 41 -2.62 7.71 30.42
N SER A 42 -2.83 9.01 30.65
CA SER A 42 -2.06 9.77 31.63
C SER A 42 -2.65 9.51 33.03
N SER A 43 -1.79 9.14 33.98
CA SER A 43 -2.07 8.62 35.34
C SER A 43 -2.91 9.51 36.29
N ILE A 44 -3.71 10.43 35.79
CA ILE A 44 -4.61 11.29 36.56
C ILE A 44 -6.03 10.72 36.42
N TYR A 45 -6.65 10.40 37.56
CA TYR A 45 -8.08 10.08 37.61
C TYR A 45 -8.85 11.31 37.12
N CYS A 46 -9.22 11.35 35.85
CA CYS A 46 -10.09 12.37 35.30
C CYS A 46 -11.48 11.77 35.14
N HIS A 47 -12.46 12.27 35.89
CA HIS A 47 -13.86 12.01 35.58
C HIS A 47 -14.17 12.69 34.26
N ILE A 48 -14.04 11.95 33.16
CA ILE A 48 -14.61 12.37 31.88
C ILE A 48 -16.12 12.16 32.00
N ASP A 49 -16.90 13.21 31.75
CA ASP A 49 -18.34 13.10 31.57
C ASP A 49 -18.63 12.06 30.48
N LEU A 50 -19.50 11.09 30.76
CA LEU A 50 -19.88 10.04 29.83
C LEU A 50 -20.30 10.60 28.47
N VAL A 51 -20.99 11.74 28.43
CA VAL A 51 -21.39 12.41 27.19
C VAL A 51 -20.16 12.79 26.36
N LYS A 52 -19.16 13.39 27.00
CA LYS A 52 -17.91 13.79 26.34
C LYS A 52 -17.05 12.58 25.94
N GLY A 53 -17.08 11.51 26.72
CA GLY A 53 -16.44 10.24 26.37
C GLY A 53 -17.03 9.61 25.11
N LEU A 54 -18.36 9.61 25.00
CA LEU A 54 -19.10 9.14 23.81
C LEU A 54 -18.78 9.99 22.58
N GLU A 55 -18.72 11.31 22.71
CA GLU A 55 -18.35 12.20 21.60
C GLU A 55 -16.94 11.90 21.06
N LEU A 56 -15.95 11.75 21.95
CA LEU A 56 -14.57 11.43 21.55
C LEU A 56 -14.48 10.05 20.89
N TYR A 57 -15.22 9.07 21.40
CA TYR A 57 -15.30 7.74 20.81
C TYR A 57 -15.90 7.79 19.39
N ASN A 58 -17.04 8.48 19.21
CA ASN A 58 -17.70 8.59 17.91
C ASN A 58 -16.80 9.29 16.88
N ILE A 59 -16.16 10.41 17.24
CA ILE A 59 -15.24 11.12 16.35
C ILE A 59 -14.06 10.22 15.94
N ALA A 60 -13.52 9.43 16.88
CA ALA A 60 -12.44 8.50 16.57
C ALA A 60 -12.90 7.35 15.67
N ALA A 61 -14.12 6.84 15.89
CA ALA A 61 -14.72 5.79 15.08
C ALA A 61 -15.01 6.27 13.65
N ASP A 62 -15.59 7.46 13.48
CA ASP A 62 -15.89 8.03 12.16
C ASP A 62 -14.62 8.20 11.32
N LYS A 63 -13.57 8.79 11.91
CA LYS A 63 -12.26 8.94 11.24
C LYS A 63 -11.62 7.61 10.88
N LEU A 64 -11.75 6.61 11.76
CA LEU A 64 -11.23 5.28 11.47
C LEU A 64 -11.99 4.64 10.31
N ASN A 65 -13.32 4.75 10.29
CA ASN A 65 -14.15 4.21 9.21
C ASN A 65 -13.82 4.87 7.87
N GLU A 66 -13.74 6.20 7.81
CA GLU A 66 -13.32 6.93 6.60
C GLU A 66 -11.95 6.46 6.09
N CYS A 67 -10.99 6.28 6.99
CA CYS A 67 -9.65 5.81 6.63
C CYS A 67 -9.67 4.36 6.13
N VAL A 68 -10.47 3.50 6.75
CA VAL A 68 -10.63 2.09 6.34
C VAL A 68 -11.27 2.00 4.95
N ASP A 69 -12.31 2.78 4.69
CA ASP A 69 -12.98 2.83 3.39
C ASP A 69 -12.01 3.27 2.29
N GLU A 70 -11.16 4.26 2.59
CA GLU A 70 -10.15 4.72 1.65
C GLU A 70 -9.04 3.68 1.40
N VAL A 71 -8.58 2.99 2.43
CA VAL A 71 -7.67 1.85 2.28
C VAL A 71 -8.29 0.77 1.38
N GLN A 72 -9.56 0.43 1.59
CA GLN A 72 -10.26 -0.55 0.77
C GLN A 72 -10.39 -0.09 -0.69
N ARG A 73 -10.68 1.20 -0.92
CA ARG A 73 -10.74 1.80 -2.26
C ARG A 73 -9.40 1.67 -2.98
N LEU A 74 -8.30 2.06 -2.33
CA LEU A 74 -6.94 1.97 -2.88
C LEU A 74 -6.49 0.53 -3.11
N GLU A 75 -6.84 -0.41 -2.24
CA GLU A 75 -6.61 -1.84 -2.47
C GLU A 75 -7.38 -2.35 -3.69
N GLY A 76 -8.62 -1.90 -3.88
CA GLY A 76 -9.41 -2.20 -5.07
C GLY A 76 -8.73 -1.72 -6.36
N ILE A 77 -8.23 -0.47 -6.36
CA ILE A 77 -7.51 0.11 -7.49
C ILE A 77 -6.21 -0.65 -7.76
N LYS A 78 -5.44 -0.96 -6.72
CA LYS A 78 -4.22 -1.78 -6.83
C LYS A 78 -4.51 -3.13 -7.49
N ARG A 79 -5.58 -3.82 -7.06
CA ARG A 79 -6.00 -5.11 -7.65
C ARG A 79 -6.41 -4.98 -9.11
N GLN A 80 -7.06 -3.87 -9.50
CA GLN A 80 -7.40 -3.61 -10.90
C GLN A 80 -6.13 -3.44 -11.75
N TYR A 81 -5.14 -2.67 -11.27
CA TYR A 81 -3.86 -2.55 -11.94
C TYR A 81 -3.15 -3.90 -12.09
N GLU A 82 -3.14 -4.72 -11.04
CA GLU A 82 -2.52 -6.05 -11.08
C GLU A 82 -3.21 -6.98 -12.08
N SER A 83 -4.54 -6.93 -12.15
CA SER A 83 -5.32 -7.66 -13.16
C SER A 83 -4.97 -7.22 -14.60
N TYR A 84 -4.78 -5.91 -14.83
CA TYR A 84 -4.32 -5.42 -16.14
C TYR A 84 -2.89 -5.86 -16.45
N MET A 85 -2.01 -5.84 -15.45
CA MET A 85 -0.61 -6.28 -15.60
C MET A 85 -0.49 -7.76 -15.93
N ASP A 86 -1.40 -8.59 -15.42
CA ASP A 86 -1.42 -10.03 -15.72
C ASP A 86 -1.83 -10.34 -17.16
N GLN A 87 -2.46 -9.39 -17.84
CA GLN A 87 -2.81 -9.49 -19.27
C GLN A 87 -1.65 -9.06 -20.19
N PHE A 88 -0.53 -8.57 -19.63
CA PHE A 88 0.60 -8.14 -20.45
C PHE A 88 1.19 -9.30 -21.22
N THR A 89 1.36 -9.08 -22.52
CA THR A 89 2.03 -10.01 -23.42
C THR A 89 3.46 -9.54 -23.68
N GLY A 90 4.33 -10.50 -23.99
CA GLY A 90 5.76 -10.26 -24.16
C GLY A 90 6.53 -10.33 -22.84
N LEU A 91 7.59 -11.13 -22.85
CA LEU A 91 8.35 -11.45 -21.64
C LEU A 91 8.89 -10.20 -20.92
N ASP A 92 9.30 -9.17 -21.66
CA ASP A 92 9.84 -7.94 -21.06
C ASP A 92 8.80 -7.18 -20.24
N ASN A 93 7.57 -7.07 -20.74
CA ASN A 93 6.47 -6.44 -20.02
C ASN A 93 6.07 -7.24 -18.78
N VAL A 94 6.07 -8.58 -18.88
CA VAL A 94 5.81 -9.49 -17.76
C VAL A 94 6.88 -9.36 -16.67
N ILE A 95 8.15 -9.31 -17.03
CA ILE A 95 9.23 -9.13 -16.05
C ILE A 95 9.08 -7.76 -15.37
N LEU A 96 8.82 -6.70 -16.13
CA LEU A 96 8.67 -5.35 -15.59
C LEU A 96 7.45 -5.23 -14.66
N SER A 97 6.32 -5.84 -14.99
CA SER A 97 5.13 -5.82 -14.14
C SER A 97 5.32 -6.59 -12.85
N LYS A 98 5.89 -7.80 -12.91
CA LYS A 98 6.19 -8.57 -11.69
C LYS A 98 7.25 -7.89 -10.81
N ARG A 99 8.24 -7.20 -11.39
CA ARG A 99 9.16 -6.37 -10.60
C ARG A 99 8.44 -5.20 -9.92
N ALA A 100 7.51 -4.54 -10.59
CA ALA A 100 6.72 -3.46 -9.99
C ALA A 100 5.87 -3.97 -8.81
N GLN A 101 5.36 -5.20 -8.90
CA GLN A 101 4.64 -5.90 -7.82
C GLN A 101 5.56 -6.37 -6.67
N GLY A 102 6.88 -6.17 -6.76
CA GLY A 102 7.84 -6.51 -5.71
C GLY A 102 8.49 -7.90 -5.81
N TYR A 103 8.21 -8.67 -6.86
CA TYR A 103 8.84 -9.98 -7.05
C TYR A 103 10.33 -9.86 -7.35
N SER A 104 11.12 -10.73 -6.74
CA SER A 104 12.53 -10.91 -7.08
C SER A 104 12.69 -11.56 -8.46
N LEU A 105 13.84 -11.32 -9.11
CA LEU A 105 14.14 -11.94 -10.41
C LEU A 105 14.13 -13.48 -10.36
N LYS A 106 14.37 -14.09 -9.19
CA LYS A 106 14.28 -15.55 -9.02
C LYS A 106 12.84 -16.03 -9.05
N GLU A 107 11.94 -15.32 -8.36
CA GLU A 107 10.51 -15.64 -8.36
C GLU A 107 9.90 -15.40 -9.75
N ILE A 108 10.32 -14.35 -10.45
CA ILE A 108 9.89 -14.09 -11.83
C ILE A 108 10.34 -15.22 -12.76
N ALA A 109 11.58 -15.71 -12.59
CA ALA A 109 12.08 -16.84 -13.36
C ALA A 109 11.24 -18.11 -13.13
N ALA A 110 10.89 -18.39 -11.87
CA ALA A 110 9.98 -19.49 -11.54
C ALA A 110 8.58 -19.30 -12.14
N HIS A 111 8.00 -18.10 -12.06
CA HIS A 111 6.69 -17.76 -12.62
C HIS A 111 6.63 -17.91 -14.15
N THR A 112 7.71 -17.56 -14.84
CA THR A 112 7.77 -17.53 -16.31
C THR A 112 8.33 -18.82 -16.91
N GLY A 113 8.75 -19.79 -16.09
CA GLY A 113 9.35 -21.04 -16.55
C GLY A 113 10.74 -20.87 -17.18
N HIS A 114 11.45 -19.80 -16.83
CA HIS A 114 12.77 -19.48 -17.37
C HIS A 114 13.86 -19.63 -16.31
N SER A 115 15.12 -19.70 -16.76
CA SER A 115 16.25 -19.67 -15.84
C SER A 115 16.48 -18.25 -15.31
N TYR A 116 16.95 -18.14 -14.06
CA TYR A 116 17.30 -16.85 -13.46
C TYR A 116 18.33 -16.06 -14.31
N GLY A 117 19.33 -16.76 -14.85
CA GLY A 117 20.35 -16.15 -15.72
C GLY A 117 19.76 -15.53 -16.98
N TYR A 118 18.76 -16.19 -17.59
CA TYR A 118 18.06 -15.67 -18.77
C TYR A 118 17.30 -14.38 -18.45
N ILE A 119 16.48 -14.38 -17.37
CA ILE A 119 15.73 -13.20 -16.93
C ILE A 119 16.66 -12.03 -16.57
N ARG A 120 17.76 -12.31 -15.86
CA ARG A 120 18.76 -11.30 -15.49
C ARG A 120 19.42 -10.67 -16.72
N ASN A 121 19.83 -11.49 -17.70
CA ASN A 121 20.47 -10.99 -18.92
C ASN A 121 19.52 -10.15 -19.76
N ARG A 122 18.26 -10.57 -19.84
CA ARG A 122 17.22 -9.85 -20.58
C ARG A 122 16.92 -8.48 -19.97
N MET A 123 16.85 -8.39 -18.64
CA MET A 123 16.77 -7.11 -17.94
C MET A 123 17.99 -6.22 -18.19
N ALA A 124 19.20 -6.77 -18.13
CA ALA A 124 20.41 -6.00 -18.39
C ALA A 124 20.47 -5.44 -19.82
N GLN A 125 19.91 -6.16 -20.80
CA GLN A 125 19.77 -5.66 -22.17
C GLN A 125 18.74 -4.53 -22.27
N HIS A 126 17.57 -4.70 -21.64
CA HIS A 126 16.55 -3.68 -21.58
C HIS A 126 17.09 -2.37 -20.97
N ASP A 127 17.79 -2.44 -19.84
CA ASP A 127 18.32 -1.27 -19.14
C ASP A 127 19.38 -0.52 -19.99
N LYS A 128 20.18 -1.26 -20.76
CA LYS A 128 21.14 -0.65 -21.71
C LYS A 128 20.43 0.13 -22.82
N VAL A 129 19.40 -0.45 -23.40
CA VAL A 129 18.61 0.19 -24.48
C VAL A 129 17.96 1.48 -23.99
N VAL A 130 17.36 1.46 -22.80
CA VAL A 130 16.78 2.67 -22.17
C VAL A 130 17.84 3.75 -21.96
N THR A 131 19.01 3.37 -21.45
CA THR A 131 20.10 4.31 -21.17
C THR A 131 20.66 4.97 -22.44
N THR A 132 20.76 4.21 -23.54
CA THR A 132 21.20 4.75 -24.83
C THR A 132 20.14 5.66 -25.47
N SER A 133 18.86 5.33 -25.35
CA SER A 133 17.76 6.16 -25.86
C SER A 133 17.69 7.51 -25.13
N ALA A 134 17.89 7.50 -23.81
CA ALA A 134 17.84 8.70 -22.97
C ALA A 134 19.03 9.67 -23.18
N LYS A 135 20.14 9.20 -23.76
CA LYS A 135 21.29 10.05 -24.13
C LYS A 135 21.19 10.64 -25.53
N ALA A 136 20.28 10.12 -26.36
CA ALA A 136 20.07 10.55 -27.74
C ALA A 136 18.87 11.51 -27.89
N SER A 137 18.09 11.70 -26.83
CA SER A 137 17.03 12.72 -26.70
C SER A 137 17.52 13.90 -25.90
#